data_AF-A0A1H0FDY3-F1
#
_entry.id   AF-A0A1H0FDY3-F1
#
_cell.length_a   1.000
_cell.length_b   1.000
_cell.length_c   1.000
_cell.angle_alpha   90.00
_cell.angle_beta   90.00
_cell.angle_gamma   90.00
#
_symmetry.space_group_name_H-M   'P 1'
#
loop_
_entity.id
_entity.type
_entity.pdbx_description
1 polymer ?
#
loop_
_entity_poly.entity_id
_entity_poly.type
_entity_poly.pdbx_seq_one_letter_code
_entity_poly.pdbx_strand_id
1 'polypeptide(L)'
;MLDGFFINLDRSPDRLAAMRGELARSGLGFVERFAATDARVLERPADCAIPMAAYGAFLSHHALLSRAPPGSCTLIFEDDVQLGDNLGGLLSSQSLREMCAHDIVFLDCQPALEIGLLTELYRAMLGAMPDFQRTELPSALRRHASTVALYPARGLYRWGAAAYLVTPRGKQKLLPWLQRTLDAGPPGTLDILYRNLIEDGTLDAAVMVPFFATPSLEGLRHSTIEGREQSLVPFALGSMIRRFFFAGPTDGIADFLETVLPQKFAPDGDELLAEMIRLTALGLMRDRQFLDFGA
;
A
#
# COMPACT_ATOMS: atom_id res chain seq x y z
N MET A 1 -5.82 6.23 21.67
CA MET A 1 -6.93 5.32 21.29
C MET A 1 -6.74 4.97 19.82
N LEU A 2 -6.97 3.72 19.44
CA LEU A 2 -6.87 3.23 18.06
C LEU A 2 -8.28 2.90 17.57
N ASP A 3 -8.64 3.39 16.40
CA ASP A 3 -9.78 2.90 15.61
C ASP A 3 -9.28 2.40 14.26
N GLY A 4 -10.14 1.64 13.58
CA GLY A 4 -9.79 1.05 12.30
C GLY A 4 -10.99 1.02 11.37
N PHE A 5 -10.74 1.29 10.10
CA PHE A 5 -11.73 1.24 9.04
C PHE A 5 -11.15 0.57 7.79
N PHE A 6 -11.99 -0.11 7.02
CA PHE A 6 -11.68 -0.46 5.64
C PHE A 6 -12.74 0.13 4.70
N ILE A 7 -12.28 0.70 3.58
CA ILE A 7 -13.10 1.32 2.55
C ILE A 7 -13.55 0.24 1.58
N ASN A 8 -14.85 0.12 1.36
CA ASN A 8 -15.42 -0.88 0.46
C ASN A 8 -16.65 -0.32 -0.26
N LEU A 9 -16.75 -0.57 -1.57
CA LEU A 9 -17.93 -0.21 -2.36
C LEU A 9 -19.10 -1.15 -2.07
N ASP A 10 -20.32 -0.61 -1.93
CA ASP A 10 -21.54 -1.40 -1.68
C ASP A 10 -21.80 -2.47 -2.76
N ARG A 11 -21.39 -2.19 -4.00
CA ARG A 11 -21.50 -3.13 -5.13
C ARG A 11 -20.52 -4.30 -5.11
N SER A 12 -19.60 -4.35 -4.14
CA SER A 12 -18.51 -5.33 -4.08
C SER A 12 -18.62 -6.23 -2.84
N PRO A 13 -19.70 -7.04 -2.72
CA PRO A 13 -19.93 -7.90 -1.55
C PRO A 13 -18.88 -9.00 -1.39
N ASP A 14 -18.30 -9.49 -2.48
CA ASP A 14 -17.26 -10.52 -2.42
C ASP A 14 -15.96 -9.97 -1.80
N ARG A 15 -15.56 -8.75 -2.18
CA ARG A 15 -14.43 -8.04 -1.55
C ARG A 15 -14.68 -7.75 -0.07
N LEU A 16 -15.91 -7.39 0.28
CA LEU A 16 -16.32 -7.23 1.67
C LEU A 16 -16.12 -8.52 2.47
N ALA A 17 -16.62 -9.66 1.96
CA ALA A 17 -16.49 -10.95 2.62
C ALA A 17 -15.01 -11.36 2.76
N ALA A 18 -14.20 -11.17 1.72
CA ALA A 18 -12.77 -11.45 1.74
C ALA A 18 -12.04 -10.61 2.79
N MET A 19 -12.23 -9.28 2.80
CA MET A 19 -11.58 -8.39 3.75
C MET A 19 -12.01 -8.67 5.19
N ARG A 20 -13.28 -9.03 5.43
CA ARG A 20 -13.72 -9.49 6.76
C ARG A 20 -13.00 -10.76 7.21
N GLY A 21 -12.75 -11.69 6.28
CA GLY A 21 -11.92 -12.87 6.53
C GLY A 21 -10.49 -12.51 6.92
N GLU A 22 -9.83 -11.64 6.15
CA GLU A 22 -8.48 -11.14 6.45
C GLU A 22 -8.39 -10.50 7.85
N LEU A 23 -9.31 -9.59 8.16
CA LEU A 23 -9.35 -8.91 9.46
C LEU A 23 -9.53 -9.88 10.63
N ALA A 24 -10.41 -10.88 10.47
CA ALA A 24 -10.61 -11.90 11.50
C ALA A 24 -9.34 -12.74 11.74
N ARG A 25 -8.65 -13.16 10.66
CA ARG A 25 -7.41 -13.94 10.74
C ARG A 25 -6.28 -13.16 11.44
N SER A 26 -6.15 -11.87 11.14
CA SER A 26 -5.10 -11.00 11.71
C SER A 26 -5.43 -10.41 13.08
N GLY A 27 -6.55 -10.80 13.71
CA GLY A 27 -6.95 -10.31 15.04
C GLY A 27 -7.44 -8.86 15.05
N LEU A 28 -7.90 -8.34 13.91
CA LEU A 28 -8.33 -6.96 13.69
C LEU A 28 -9.85 -6.83 13.63
N GLY A 29 -10.57 -7.61 14.44
CA GLY A 29 -12.04 -7.61 14.46
C GLY A 29 -12.69 -6.28 14.86
N PHE A 30 -11.92 -5.35 15.43
CA PHE A 30 -12.37 -3.98 15.76
C PHE A 30 -12.45 -3.07 14.53
N VAL A 31 -11.89 -3.46 13.39
CA VAL A 31 -11.88 -2.65 12.16
C VAL A 31 -13.27 -2.69 11.52
N GLU A 32 -13.85 -1.51 11.33
CA GLU A 32 -15.20 -1.34 10.82
C GLU A 32 -15.23 -1.11 9.32
N ARG A 33 -16.36 -1.42 8.68
CA ARG A 33 -16.55 -1.11 7.26
C ARG A 33 -16.90 0.37 7.12
N PHE A 34 -16.24 1.06 6.21
CA PHE A 34 -16.63 2.36 5.69
C PHE A 34 -17.17 2.21 4.27
N ALA A 35 -18.40 2.67 4.02
CA ALA A 35 -19.00 2.64 2.70
C ALA A 35 -18.29 3.64 1.77
N ALA A 36 -17.65 3.13 0.73
CA ALA A 36 -16.94 3.93 -0.26
C ALA A 36 -17.91 4.71 -1.15
N THR A 37 -17.44 5.85 -1.67
CA THR A 37 -18.15 6.65 -2.66
C THR A 37 -18.05 6.02 -4.04
N ASP A 38 -19.19 5.60 -4.60
CA ASP A 38 -19.29 5.17 -5.99
C ASP A 38 -19.31 6.38 -6.93
N ALA A 39 -18.15 6.77 -7.45
CA ALA A 39 -18.06 7.92 -8.36
C ALA A 39 -18.72 7.72 -9.73
N ARG A 40 -19.19 6.51 -10.09
CA ARG A 40 -19.90 6.29 -11.37
C ARG A 40 -21.29 6.92 -11.39
N VAL A 41 -21.87 7.19 -10.21
CA VAL A 41 -23.18 7.85 -10.09
C VAL A 41 -23.05 9.36 -9.88
N LEU A 42 -21.82 9.89 -9.93
CA LEU A 42 -21.54 11.32 -9.72
C LEU A 42 -21.26 12.01 -11.05
N GLU A 43 -21.60 13.29 -11.11
CA GLU A 43 -21.11 14.16 -12.18
C GLU A 43 -19.61 14.41 -12.01
N ARG A 44 -18.87 14.39 -13.13
CA ARG A 44 -17.43 14.68 -13.12
C ARG A 44 -17.24 16.18 -12.88
N PRO A 45 -16.48 16.60 -11.85
CA PRO A 45 -16.11 18.01 -11.70
C PRO A 45 -15.30 18.48 -12.90
N ALA A 46 -15.56 19.70 -13.37
CA ALA A 46 -14.93 20.26 -14.58
C ALA A 46 -13.40 20.24 -14.51
N ASP A 47 -12.84 20.55 -13.35
CA ASP A 47 -11.39 20.66 -13.13
C ASP A 47 -10.75 19.35 -12.60
N CYS A 48 -11.47 18.23 -12.61
CA CYS A 48 -10.96 16.94 -12.12
C CYS A 48 -10.13 16.23 -13.21
N ALA A 49 -8.81 16.25 -13.04
CA ALA A 49 -7.86 15.66 -13.99
C ALA A 49 -7.74 14.12 -13.88
N ILE A 50 -8.18 13.53 -12.77
CA ILE A 50 -8.06 12.08 -12.53
C ILE A 50 -9.26 11.27 -13.03
N PRO A 51 -9.11 9.95 -13.26
CA PRO A 51 -10.24 9.06 -13.55
C PRO A 51 -11.28 9.06 -12.43
N MET A 52 -12.56 8.88 -12.78
CA MET A 52 -13.65 8.91 -11.80
C MET A 52 -13.50 7.86 -10.69
N ALA A 53 -12.97 6.66 -11.00
CA ALA A 53 -12.69 5.65 -9.98
C ALA A 53 -11.69 6.17 -8.92
N ALA A 54 -10.62 6.84 -9.35
CA ALA A 54 -9.63 7.43 -8.44
C ALA A 54 -10.21 8.65 -7.68
N TYR A 55 -11.10 9.41 -8.32
CA TYR A 55 -11.84 10.48 -7.65
C TYR A 55 -12.76 9.93 -6.54
N GLY A 56 -13.44 8.81 -6.79
CA GLY A 56 -14.24 8.10 -5.78
C GLY A 56 -13.42 7.61 -4.59
N ALA A 57 -12.21 7.07 -4.84
CA ALA A 57 -11.27 6.74 -3.77
C ALA A 57 -10.90 8.00 -2.96
N PHE A 58 -10.51 9.09 -3.64
CA PHE A 58 -10.19 10.37 -2.98
C PHE A 58 -11.32 10.84 -2.06
N LEU A 59 -12.56 10.88 -2.57
CA LEU A 59 -13.75 11.26 -1.79
C LEU A 59 -13.96 10.33 -0.59
N SER A 60 -13.79 9.03 -0.77
CA SER A 60 -13.95 8.02 0.28
C SER A 60 -12.98 8.24 1.44
N HIS A 61 -11.69 8.44 1.13
CA HIS A 61 -10.67 8.69 2.14
C HIS A 61 -10.88 10.03 2.86
N HIS A 62 -11.25 11.09 2.13
CA HIS A 62 -11.58 12.38 2.75
C HIS A 62 -12.78 12.26 3.69
N ALA A 63 -13.86 11.60 3.25
CA ALA A 63 -15.06 11.42 4.05
C ALA A 63 -14.78 10.56 5.30
N LEU A 64 -13.98 9.50 5.17
CA LEU A 64 -13.56 8.66 6.29
C LEU A 64 -12.76 9.46 7.31
N LEU A 65 -11.71 10.15 6.88
CA LEU A 65 -10.86 10.93 7.77
C LEU A 65 -11.62 12.07 8.46
N SER A 66 -12.63 12.66 7.79
CA SER A 66 -13.49 13.70 8.35
C SER A 66 -14.43 13.17 9.45
N ARG A 67 -14.82 11.89 9.37
CA ARG A 67 -15.73 11.25 10.33
C ARG A 67 -14.99 10.51 11.44
N ALA A 68 -13.75 10.11 11.22
CA ALA A 68 -12.94 9.42 12.20
C ALA A 68 -12.76 10.29 13.46
N PRO A 69 -12.76 9.71 14.68
CA PRO A 69 -12.59 10.47 15.91
C PRO A 69 -11.33 11.33 15.88
N PRO A 70 -11.37 12.65 16.13
CA PRO A 70 -10.21 13.52 15.92
C PRO A 70 -9.02 13.20 16.84
N GLY A 71 -9.28 12.63 18.03
CA GLY A 71 -8.26 12.30 19.04
C GLY A 71 -7.65 10.90 18.96
N SER A 72 -8.02 10.09 17.97
CA SER A 72 -7.51 8.73 17.80
C SER A 72 -6.43 8.61 16.72
N CYS A 73 -5.60 7.58 16.81
CA CYS A 73 -4.89 7.07 15.64
C CYS A 73 -5.87 6.18 14.86
N THR A 74 -5.98 6.40 13.55
CA THR A 74 -6.96 5.75 12.68
C THR A 74 -6.24 4.88 11.67
N LEU A 75 -6.47 3.58 11.74
CA LEU A 75 -5.97 2.60 10.78
C LEU A 75 -6.96 2.49 9.60
N ILE A 76 -6.46 2.58 8.37
CA ILE A 76 -7.26 2.61 7.15
C ILE A 76 -6.74 1.54 6.20
N PHE A 77 -7.67 0.79 5.62
CA PHE A 77 -7.42 -0.19 4.56
C PHE A 77 -8.34 0.04 3.37
N GLU A 78 -7.89 -0.32 2.17
CA GLU A 78 -8.76 -0.62 1.02
C GLU A 78 -9.25 -2.07 1.10
N ASP A 79 -10.31 -2.41 0.37
CA ASP A 79 -10.96 -3.72 0.44
C ASP A 79 -10.25 -4.86 -0.32
N ASP A 80 -9.14 -4.57 -0.99
CA ASP A 80 -8.36 -5.53 -1.76
C ASP A 80 -6.95 -5.79 -1.21
N VAL A 81 -6.68 -5.37 0.03
CA VAL A 81 -5.44 -5.70 0.72
C VAL A 81 -5.48 -7.10 1.31
N GLN A 82 -4.32 -7.75 1.32
CA GLN A 82 -4.05 -8.94 2.13
C GLN A 82 -3.23 -8.54 3.34
N LEU A 83 -3.53 -9.15 4.48
CA LEU A 83 -2.92 -8.79 5.75
C LEU A 83 -1.89 -9.83 6.17
N GLY A 84 -0.79 -9.36 6.75
CA GLY A 84 0.17 -10.24 7.42
C GLY A 84 -0.44 -10.87 8.67
N ASP A 85 -0.13 -12.14 8.94
CA ASP A 85 -0.79 -12.94 9.98
C ASP A 85 -0.59 -12.37 11.41
N ASN A 86 0.45 -11.57 11.64
CA ASN A 86 0.77 -10.96 12.95
C ASN A 86 0.53 -9.45 13.02
N LEU A 87 -0.17 -8.85 12.06
CA LEU A 87 -0.39 -7.39 12.07
C LEU A 87 -1.06 -6.93 13.38
N GLY A 88 -2.10 -7.62 13.85
CA GLY A 88 -2.76 -7.27 15.11
C GLY A 88 -1.83 -7.33 16.33
N GLY A 89 -0.92 -8.30 16.39
CA GLY A 89 0.09 -8.39 17.45
C GLY A 89 1.10 -7.25 17.42
N LEU A 90 1.43 -6.74 16.24
CA LEU A 90 2.35 -5.62 16.03
C LEU A 90 1.72 -4.26 16.31
N LEU A 91 0.40 -4.15 16.41
CA LEU A 91 -0.30 -2.96 16.90
C LEU A 91 -0.29 -2.87 18.44
N SER A 92 0.71 -3.48 19.09
CA SER A 92 0.95 -3.39 20.52
C SER A 92 1.07 -1.93 20.99
N SER A 93 0.84 -1.68 22.28
CA SER A 93 0.92 -0.31 22.82
C SER A 93 2.29 0.37 22.62
N GLN A 94 3.39 -0.40 22.48
CA GLN A 94 4.71 0.19 22.21
C GLN A 94 4.84 0.59 20.75
N SER A 95 4.67 -0.35 19.82
CA SER A 95 4.78 -0.09 18.39
C SER A 95 3.79 0.99 17.95
N LEU A 96 2.57 0.99 18.52
CA LEU A 96 1.58 2.02 18.25
C LEU A 96 2.03 3.40 18.73
N ARG A 97 2.76 3.52 19.84
CA ARG A 97 3.34 4.81 20.27
C ARG A 97 4.38 5.31 19.28
N GLU A 98 5.24 4.44 18.78
CA GLU A 98 6.25 4.77 17.78
C GLU A 98 5.59 5.20 16.46
N MET A 99 4.61 4.43 15.97
CA MET A 99 3.83 4.80 14.79
C MET A 99 3.08 6.12 14.97
N CYS A 100 2.48 6.34 16.15
CA CYS A 100 1.75 7.57 16.43
C CYS A 100 2.64 8.81 16.65
N ALA A 101 3.97 8.68 16.56
CA ALA A 101 4.90 9.81 16.56
C ALA A 101 4.94 10.56 15.21
N HIS A 102 4.48 9.92 14.13
CA HIS A 102 4.40 10.48 12.79
C HIS A 102 3.00 11.10 12.50
N ASP A 103 2.84 11.80 11.39
CA ASP A 103 1.53 12.21 10.88
C ASP A 103 0.80 11.02 10.24
N ILE A 104 1.54 10.24 9.45
CA ILE A 104 1.05 9.08 8.71
C ILE A 104 2.09 7.96 8.69
N VAL A 105 1.65 6.72 8.82
CA VAL A 105 2.48 5.52 8.66
C VAL A 105 1.87 4.61 7.62
N PHE A 106 2.60 4.36 6.54
CA PHE A 106 2.16 3.44 5.48
C PHE A 106 2.53 2.00 5.84
N LEU A 107 1.56 1.08 5.75
CA LEU A 107 1.76 -0.35 5.97
C LEU A 107 2.17 -1.10 4.70
N ASP A 108 2.12 -0.38 3.58
CA ASP A 108 2.57 -0.78 2.25
C ASP A 108 2.69 0.50 1.41
N CYS A 109 3.63 0.52 0.47
CA CYS A 109 3.68 1.53 -0.59
C CYS A 109 4.48 0.97 -1.77
N GLN A 110 4.35 1.59 -2.94
CA GLN A 110 5.41 1.46 -3.96
C GLN A 110 6.64 2.24 -3.46
N PRO A 111 7.76 1.55 -3.13
CA PRO A 111 8.98 2.25 -2.77
C PRO A 111 9.65 2.85 -4.02
N ALA A 112 10.51 3.84 -3.82
CA ALA A 112 11.49 4.25 -4.80
C ALA A 112 12.41 3.08 -5.15
N LEU A 113 12.70 2.90 -6.44
CA LEU A 113 13.44 1.74 -6.93
C LEU A 113 14.94 1.98 -7.05
N GLU A 114 15.48 2.75 -6.12
CA GLU A 114 16.92 2.98 -6.00
C GLU A 114 17.58 1.75 -5.36
N ILE A 115 18.65 1.23 -5.98
CA ILE A 115 19.29 -0.03 -5.54
C ILE A 115 19.73 0.05 -4.07
N GLY A 116 20.29 1.18 -3.66
CA GLY A 116 20.71 1.41 -2.26
C GLY A 116 19.53 1.26 -1.30
N LEU A 117 18.42 1.94 -1.60
CA LEU A 117 17.20 1.89 -0.80
C LEU A 117 16.58 0.49 -0.77
N LEU A 118 16.45 -0.19 -1.92
CA LEU A 118 15.93 -1.56 -1.98
C LEU A 118 16.79 -2.53 -1.15
N THR A 119 18.11 -2.34 -1.16
CA THR A 119 19.05 -3.13 -0.36
C THR A 119 18.86 -2.88 1.14
N GLU A 120 18.62 -1.63 1.55
CA GLU A 120 18.33 -1.28 2.94
C GLU A 120 17.00 -1.88 3.42
N LEU A 121 15.93 -1.74 2.62
CA LEU A 121 14.63 -2.36 2.92
C LEU A 121 14.76 -3.89 3.02
N TYR A 122 15.54 -4.52 2.13
CA TYR A 122 15.79 -5.95 2.17
C TYR A 122 16.48 -6.41 3.45
N ARG A 123 17.52 -5.69 3.88
CA ARG A 123 18.22 -6.01 5.14
C ARG A 123 17.31 -5.86 6.36
N ALA A 124 16.47 -4.81 6.38
CA ALA A 124 15.49 -4.63 7.45
C ALA A 124 14.45 -5.76 7.48
N MET A 125 13.96 -6.17 6.31
CA MET A 125 13.07 -7.31 6.18
C MET A 125 13.71 -8.60 6.72
N LEU A 126 14.96 -8.90 6.33
CA LEU A 126 15.69 -10.06 6.84
C LEU A 126 15.85 -10.04 8.37
N GLY A 127 16.13 -8.86 8.95
CA GLY A 127 16.22 -8.70 10.40
C GLY A 127 14.87 -8.95 11.11
N ALA A 128 13.77 -8.52 10.51
CA ALA A 128 12.42 -8.72 11.05
C ALA A 128 11.87 -10.14 10.83
N MET A 129 12.38 -10.84 9.81
CA MET A 129 11.89 -12.13 9.31
C MET A 129 13.06 -13.12 9.19
N PRO A 130 13.62 -13.60 10.32
CA PRO A 130 14.84 -14.40 10.31
C PRO A 130 14.69 -15.75 9.58
N ASP A 131 13.47 -16.28 9.51
CA ASP A 131 13.17 -17.53 8.81
C ASP A 131 12.93 -17.33 7.29
N PHE A 132 13.04 -16.10 6.78
CA PHE A 132 12.73 -15.78 5.38
C PHE A 132 13.51 -16.64 4.37
N GLN A 133 14.79 -16.89 4.64
CA GLN A 133 15.69 -17.64 3.76
C GLN A 133 15.60 -19.17 3.94
N ARG A 134 14.81 -19.66 4.91
CA ARG A 134 14.75 -21.08 5.26
C ARG A 134 13.82 -21.87 4.35
N THR A 135 14.31 -22.26 3.17
CA THR A 135 13.52 -22.89 2.10
C THR A 135 12.80 -24.18 2.50
N GLU A 136 13.21 -24.83 3.58
CA GLU A 136 12.53 -26.01 4.15
C GLU A 136 11.19 -25.69 4.83
N LEU A 137 10.96 -24.44 5.20
CA LEU A 137 9.75 -24.01 5.88
C LEU A 137 8.65 -23.57 4.88
N PRO A 138 7.37 -23.86 5.19
CA PRO A 138 6.23 -23.28 4.47
C PRO A 138 6.35 -21.75 4.32
N SER A 139 5.90 -21.20 3.18
CA SER A 139 5.95 -19.76 2.89
C SER A 139 5.34 -18.89 3.99
N ALA A 140 4.22 -19.32 4.56
CA ALA A 140 3.57 -18.66 5.69
C ALA A 140 4.47 -18.53 6.93
N LEU A 141 5.28 -19.56 7.24
CA LEU A 141 6.19 -19.54 8.38
C LEU A 141 7.46 -18.71 8.09
N ARG A 142 8.00 -18.81 6.87
CA ARG A 142 9.13 -17.96 6.42
C ARG A 142 8.80 -16.47 6.46
N ARG A 143 7.53 -16.15 6.23
CA ARG A 143 7.05 -14.77 6.09
C ARG A 143 6.44 -14.18 7.37
N HIS A 144 6.69 -14.80 8.51
CA HIS A 144 6.28 -14.28 9.80
C HIS A 144 7.27 -13.22 10.31
N ALA A 145 6.82 -11.97 10.45
CA ALA A 145 7.61 -10.92 11.07
C ALA A 145 7.26 -10.74 12.55
N SER A 146 8.31 -10.67 13.36
CA SER A 146 8.22 -10.48 14.82
C SER A 146 8.40 -9.02 15.25
N THR A 147 8.95 -8.19 14.37
CA THR A 147 9.25 -6.78 14.59
C THR A 147 9.01 -5.98 13.32
N VAL A 148 9.02 -4.65 13.45
CA VAL A 148 8.93 -3.72 12.32
C VAL A 148 9.96 -2.61 12.46
N ALA A 149 10.45 -2.13 11.33
CA ALA A 149 11.19 -0.89 11.23
C ALA A 149 10.31 0.20 10.61
N LEU A 150 10.50 1.45 11.03
CA LEU A 150 9.86 2.61 10.44
C LEU A 150 10.93 3.43 9.71
N TYR A 151 10.77 3.58 8.40
CA TYR A 151 11.65 4.39 7.56
C TYR A 151 10.99 5.72 7.25
N PRO A 152 11.72 6.85 7.26
CA PRO A 152 11.19 8.11 6.74
C PRO A 152 10.64 7.93 5.33
N ALA A 153 9.42 8.39 5.08
CA ALA A 153 8.77 8.21 3.79
C ALA A 153 9.32 9.15 2.70
N ARG A 154 9.99 10.25 3.07
CA ARG A 154 10.58 11.19 2.12
C ARG A 154 11.69 10.51 1.30
N GLY A 155 11.62 10.63 -0.02
CA GLY A 155 12.49 9.92 -0.96
C GLY A 155 12.17 8.44 -1.15
N LEU A 156 11.41 7.82 -0.23
CA LEU A 156 11.04 6.41 -0.25
C LEU A 156 9.64 6.19 -0.86
N TYR A 157 8.63 6.94 -0.43
CA TYR A 157 7.24 6.75 -0.84
C TYR A 157 7.00 7.31 -2.25
N ARG A 158 6.53 6.47 -3.19
CA ARG A 158 6.16 6.93 -4.54
C ARG A 158 4.65 7.01 -4.75
N TRP A 159 3.92 5.98 -4.37
CA TRP A 159 2.46 5.91 -4.47
C TRP A 159 1.95 4.67 -3.73
N GLY A 160 0.64 4.47 -3.70
CA GLY A 160 0.00 3.37 -2.98
C GLY A 160 -0.42 3.78 -1.57
N ALA A 161 -1.71 4.04 -1.40
CA ALA A 161 -2.32 4.36 -0.11
C ALA A 161 -3.34 3.29 0.29
N ALA A 162 -3.05 2.02 -0.04
CA ALA A 162 -3.97 0.90 0.19
C ALA A 162 -4.12 0.56 1.68
N ALA A 163 -3.09 0.85 2.49
CA ALA A 163 -3.15 0.63 3.92
C ALA A 163 -2.21 1.59 4.67
N TYR A 164 -2.76 2.32 5.63
CA TYR A 164 -2.00 3.31 6.39
C TYR A 164 -2.68 3.67 7.72
N LEU A 165 -1.90 4.21 8.64
CA LEU A 165 -2.36 4.77 9.91
C LEU A 165 -2.20 6.29 9.86
N VAL A 166 -3.24 7.04 10.24
CA VAL A 166 -3.18 8.51 10.40
C VAL A 166 -3.38 8.88 11.85
N THR A 167 -2.50 9.71 12.39
CA THR A 167 -2.57 10.16 13.78
C THR A 167 -3.52 11.35 13.95
N PRO A 168 -3.86 11.75 15.19
CA PRO A 168 -4.58 13.01 15.44
C PRO A 168 -3.89 14.22 14.79
N ARG A 169 -2.56 14.28 14.92
CA ARG A 169 -1.72 15.34 14.33
C ARG A 169 -1.78 15.28 12.79
N GLY A 170 -1.69 14.07 12.23
CA GLY A 170 -1.83 13.85 10.80
C GLY A 170 -3.19 14.26 10.25
N LYS A 171 -4.29 13.92 10.92
CA LYS A 171 -5.65 14.33 10.53
C LYS A 171 -5.80 15.86 10.49
N GLN A 172 -5.29 16.55 11.51
CA GLN A 172 -5.32 18.01 11.58
C GLN A 172 -4.58 18.66 10.41
N LYS A 173 -3.46 18.08 9.97
CA LYS A 173 -2.71 18.57 8.82
C LYS A 173 -3.36 18.19 7.48
N LEU A 174 -3.78 16.94 7.33
CA LEU A 174 -4.26 16.36 6.07
C LEU A 174 -5.62 16.91 5.63
N LEU A 175 -6.58 17.03 6.54
CA LEU A 175 -7.96 17.39 6.19
C LEU A 175 -8.07 18.71 5.42
N PRO A 176 -7.39 19.81 5.83
CA PRO A 176 -7.39 21.04 5.05
C PRO A 176 -6.85 20.87 3.62
N TRP A 177 -5.82 20.03 3.42
CA TRP A 177 -5.25 19.78 2.09
C TRP A 177 -6.19 18.94 1.23
N LEU A 178 -6.80 17.91 1.81
CA LEU A 178 -7.79 17.07 1.11
C LEU A 178 -8.97 17.91 0.63
N GLN A 179 -9.55 18.73 1.51
CA GLN A 179 -10.68 19.61 1.18
C GLN A 179 -10.30 20.60 0.07
N ARG A 180 -9.19 21.33 0.21
CA ARG A 180 -8.73 22.28 -0.82
C ARG A 180 -8.48 21.62 -2.17
N THR A 181 -7.93 20.41 -2.17
CA THR A 181 -7.65 19.65 -3.39
C THR A 181 -8.95 19.22 -4.08
N LEU A 182 -9.96 18.81 -3.30
CA LEU A 182 -11.29 18.50 -3.82
C LEU A 182 -11.99 19.75 -4.37
N ASP A 183 -11.93 20.87 -3.64
CA ASP A 183 -12.55 22.14 -4.05
C ASP A 183 -11.97 22.67 -5.37
N ALA A 184 -10.66 22.47 -5.59
CA ALA A 184 -9.97 22.92 -6.79
C ALA A 184 -10.05 21.93 -7.98
N GLY A 185 -10.63 20.74 -7.78
CA GLY A 185 -10.47 19.63 -8.71
C GLY A 185 -9.11 18.95 -8.54
N PRO A 186 -9.06 17.67 -8.12
CA PRO A 186 -7.78 17.00 -7.88
C PRO A 186 -6.91 16.92 -9.15
N PRO A 187 -5.68 17.45 -9.13
CA PRO A 187 -4.76 17.36 -10.27
C PRO A 187 -4.08 15.99 -10.35
N GLY A 188 -4.16 15.19 -9.29
CA GLY A 188 -3.57 13.86 -9.17
C GLY A 188 -4.33 13.01 -8.16
N THR A 189 -3.98 11.73 -8.08
CA THR A 189 -4.62 10.78 -7.15
C THR A 189 -4.23 11.06 -5.70
N LEU A 190 -4.96 10.49 -4.74
CA LEU A 190 -4.76 10.73 -3.32
C LEU A 190 -3.32 10.46 -2.84
N ASP A 191 -2.74 9.35 -3.29
CA ASP A 191 -1.37 8.96 -3.00
C ASP A 191 -0.34 9.93 -3.61
N ILE A 192 -0.63 10.53 -4.77
CA ILE A 192 0.20 11.59 -5.34
C ILE A 192 0.15 12.86 -4.48
N LEU A 193 -1.02 13.23 -3.94
CA LEU A 193 -1.11 14.31 -2.96
C LEU A 193 -0.25 13.99 -1.72
N TYR A 194 -0.38 12.78 -1.16
CA TYR A 194 0.43 12.38 -0.01
C TYR A 194 1.93 12.46 -0.32
N ARG A 195 2.38 11.92 -1.45
CA ARG A 195 3.79 12.04 -1.88
C ARG A 195 4.24 13.50 -1.88
N ASN A 196 3.49 14.39 -2.52
CA ASN A 196 3.90 15.79 -2.64
C ASN A 196 4.03 16.47 -1.27
N LEU A 197 3.07 16.24 -0.37
CA LEU A 197 3.09 16.77 1.00
C LEU A 197 4.20 16.16 1.87
N ILE A 198 4.67 14.95 1.55
CA ILE A 198 5.80 14.31 2.23
C ILE A 198 7.12 14.91 1.71
N GLU A 199 7.24 15.08 0.40
CA GLU A 199 8.45 15.62 -0.24
C GLU A 199 8.71 17.09 0.11
N ASP A 200 7.65 17.89 0.27
CA ASP A 200 7.75 19.28 0.69
C ASP A 200 7.91 19.47 2.22
N GLY A 201 7.76 18.39 3.00
CA GLY A 201 7.91 18.37 4.45
C GLY A 201 6.68 18.83 5.24
N THR A 202 5.52 19.02 4.59
CA THR A 202 4.25 19.31 5.26
C THR A 202 3.83 18.14 6.15
N LEU A 203 4.00 16.90 5.67
CA LEU A 203 3.72 15.67 6.40
C LEU A 203 5.01 14.97 6.82
N ASP A 204 5.11 14.70 8.12
CA ASP A 204 6.08 13.75 8.68
C ASP A 204 5.49 12.34 8.55
N ALA A 205 6.05 11.55 7.63
CA ALA A 205 5.52 10.25 7.27
C ALA A 205 6.58 9.17 7.41
N ALA A 206 6.13 7.96 7.74
CA ALA A 206 6.97 6.77 7.74
C ALA A 206 6.38 5.62 6.93
N VAL A 207 7.24 4.71 6.47
CA VAL A 207 6.87 3.45 5.83
C VAL A 207 7.31 2.31 6.74
N MET A 208 6.39 1.39 7.02
CA MET A 208 6.65 0.18 7.79
C MET A 208 7.41 -0.83 6.93
N VAL A 209 8.42 -1.49 7.50
CA VAL A 209 9.16 -2.58 6.86
C VAL A 209 9.30 -3.74 7.85
N PRO A 210 8.91 -4.97 7.49
CA PRO A 210 8.27 -5.37 6.24
C PRO A 210 6.85 -4.80 6.05
N PHE A 211 6.29 -4.90 4.85
CA PHE A 211 4.91 -4.50 4.56
C PHE A 211 3.92 -5.49 5.18
N PHE A 212 2.81 -5.00 5.71
CA PHE A 212 1.81 -5.85 6.39
C PHE A 212 0.43 -5.80 5.75
N ALA A 213 0.22 -4.95 4.75
CA ALA A 213 -1.08 -4.78 4.12
C ALA A 213 -0.89 -4.41 2.65
N THR A 214 -0.55 -5.41 1.84
CA THR A 214 -0.25 -5.24 0.41
C THR A 214 -1.46 -5.66 -0.43
N PRO A 215 -1.79 -4.97 -1.54
CA PRO A 215 -2.83 -5.42 -2.45
C PRO A 215 -2.69 -6.88 -2.87
N SER A 216 -3.81 -7.58 -2.96
CA SER A 216 -3.87 -8.97 -3.41
C SER A 216 -3.41 -9.10 -4.86
N LEU A 217 -2.78 -10.23 -5.19
CA LEU A 217 -2.42 -10.55 -6.59
C LEU A 217 -3.65 -10.56 -7.51
N GLU A 218 -4.80 -10.97 -6.99
CA GLU A 218 -6.08 -10.93 -7.73
C GLU A 218 -6.57 -9.51 -7.98
N GLY A 219 -6.48 -8.62 -6.99
CA GLY A 219 -6.78 -7.20 -7.14
C GLY A 219 -5.91 -6.52 -8.20
N LEU A 220 -4.68 -7.00 -8.39
CA LEU A 220 -3.78 -6.53 -9.45
C LEU A 220 -4.18 -7.03 -10.84
N ARG A 221 -4.73 -8.25 -10.95
CA ARG A 221 -5.24 -8.82 -12.21
C ARG A 221 -6.55 -8.17 -12.67
N HIS A 222 -7.37 -7.71 -11.72
CA HIS A 222 -8.73 -7.21 -11.98
C HIS A 222 -8.96 -5.78 -11.46
N SER A 223 -8.00 -4.89 -11.71
CA SER A 223 -8.12 -3.47 -11.33
C SER A 223 -9.46 -2.86 -11.78
N THR A 224 -10.17 -2.22 -10.85
CA THR A 224 -11.44 -1.53 -11.11
C THR A 224 -11.26 -0.11 -11.65
N ILE A 225 -10.01 0.33 -11.85
CA ILE A 225 -9.67 1.63 -12.42
C ILE A 225 -9.63 1.51 -13.95
N GLU A 226 -10.68 1.99 -14.62
CA GLU A 226 -10.76 2.07 -16.08
C GLU A 226 -9.68 2.99 -16.66
N GLY A 227 -9.15 2.65 -17.85
CA GLY A 227 -8.19 3.48 -18.60
C GLY A 227 -6.70 3.25 -18.30
N ARG A 228 -6.36 2.30 -17.43
CA ARG A 228 -4.97 1.86 -17.23
C ARG A 228 -4.61 0.71 -18.18
N GLU A 229 -4.54 0.98 -19.49
CA GLU A 229 -3.77 0.15 -20.43
C GLU A 229 -2.25 0.36 -20.21
N GLN A 230 -1.81 0.32 -18.94
CA GLN A 230 -0.40 0.44 -18.61
C GLN A 230 0.31 -0.78 -19.18
N SER A 231 1.55 -0.59 -19.66
CA SER A 231 2.45 -1.72 -19.91
C SER A 231 2.40 -2.62 -18.67
N LEU A 232 1.83 -3.82 -18.82
CA LEU A 232 1.60 -4.78 -17.73
C LEU A 232 2.88 -5.02 -16.94
N VAL A 233 4.03 -4.93 -17.60
CA VAL A 233 5.35 -5.26 -17.06
C VAL A 233 5.77 -4.32 -15.91
N PRO A 234 5.92 -2.99 -16.07
CA PRO A 234 6.34 -2.14 -14.96
C PRO A 234 5.35 -2.09 -13.78
N PHE A 235 4.03 -2.20 -14.05
CA PHE A 235 3.03 -2.27 -12.99
C PHE A 235 3.13 -3.60 -12.21
N ALA A 236 3.29 -4.72 -12.94
CA ALA A 236 3.54 -6.03 -12.35
C ALA A 236 4.83 -6.04 -11.52
N LEU A 237 5.92 -5.45 -12.03
CA LEU A 237 7.20 -5.34 -11.32
C LEU A 237 7.07 -4.54 -10.02
N GLY A 238 6.43 -3.37 -10.06
CA GLY A 238 6.20 -2.58 -8.84
C GLY A 238 5.41 -3.37 -7.80
N SER A 239 4.38 -4.08 -8.25
CA SER A 239 3.55 -4.92 -7.40
C SER A 239 4.30 -6.13 -6.83
N MET A 240 5.23 -6.71 -7.59
CA MET A 240 6.13 -7.75 -7.08
C MET A 240 7.06 -7.22 -6.01
N ILE A 241 7.58 -6.00 -6.18
CA ILE A 241 8.45 -5.34 -5.19
C ILE A 241 7.71 -5.20 -3.87
N ARG A 242 6.47 -4.72 -3.93
CA ARG A 242 5.59 -4.65 -2.76
C ARG A 242 5.37 -6.02 -2.14
N ARG A 243 5.03 -7.02 -2.96
CA ARG A 243 4.77 -8.37 -2.47
C ARG A 243 6.02 -9.08 -1.95
N PHE A 244 7.20 -8.75 -2.46
CA PHE A 244 8.47 -9.28 -1.98
C PHE A 244 8.80 -8.77 -0.58
N PHE A 245 8.42 -7.54 -0.24
CA PHE A 245 8.58 -6.98 1.10
C PHE A 245 7.40 -7.29 2.04
N PHE A 246 6.38 -8.01 1.58
CA PHE A 246 5.21 -8.36 2.37
C PHE A 246 5.51 -9.46 3.40
N ALA A 247 5.05 -9.26 4.63
CA ALA A 247 5.09 -10.20 5.75
C ALA A 247 3.87 -11.14 5.72
N GLY A 248 3.71 -11.83 4.60
CA GLY A 248 2.72 -12.89 4.44
C GLY A 248 3.04 -13.79 3.24
N PRO A 249 2.18 -14.76 2.94
CA PRO A 249 2.46 -15.77 1.91
C PRO A 249 2.73 -15.15 0.54
N THR A 250 3.70 -15.68 -0.20
CA THR A 250 4.06 -15.22 -1.56
C THR A 250 3.53 -16.14 -2.66
N ASP A 251 2.60 -17.02 -2.32
CA ASP A 251 2.05 -18.00 -3.25
C ASP A 251 1.37 -17.28 -4.43
N GLY A 252 1.50 -17.85 -5.63
CA GLY A 252 0.96 -17.26 -6.86
C GLY A 252 1.79 -16.13 -7.49
N ILE A 253 2.89 -15.66 -6.87
CA ILE A 253 3.80 -14.69 -7.52
C ILE A 253 4.47 -15.31 -8.74
N ALA A 254 4.93 -16.56 -8.65
CA ALA A 254 5.55 -17.25 -9.78
C ALA A 254 4.56 -17.42 -10.95
N ASP A 255 3.32 -17.84 -10.66
CA ASP A 255 2.27 -17.96 -11.68
C ASP A 255 1.92 -16.61 -12.30
N PHE A 256 1.91 -15.53 -11.50
CA PHE A 256 1.73 -14.17 -12.00
C PHE A 256 2.94 -13.70 -12.84
N LEU A 257 4.15 -14.16 -12.53
CA LEU A 257 5.33 -13.84 -13.30
C LEU A 257 5.35 -14.54 -14.65
N GLU A 258 4.93 -15.80 -14.72
CA GLU A 258 4.87 -16.54 -15.98
C GLU A 258 3.88 -15.92 -17.00
N THR A 259 2.89 -15.15 -16.54
CA THR A 259 1.98 -14.43 -17.46
C THR A 259 2.58 -13.14 -18.01
N VAL A 260 3.65 -12.61 -17.40
CA VAL A 260 4.24 -11.30 -17.73
C VAL A 260 5.65 -11.43 -18.29
N LEU A 261 6.40 -12.47 -17.89
CA LEU A 261 7.76 -12.75 -18.33
C LEU A 261 7.79 -14.04 -19.18
N PRO A 262 8.53 -14.05 -20.31
CA PRO A 262 8.58 -15.19 -21.22
C PRO A 262 9.43 -16.38 -20.71
N GLN A 263 9.94 -16.35 -19.47
CA GLN A 263 10.81 -17.39 -18.92
C GLN A 263 10.26 -17.90 -17.58
N LYS A 264 10.32 -19.23 -17.38
CA LYS A 264 10.01 -19.85 -16.09
C LYS A 264 10.96 -19.32 -15.02
N PHE A 265 10.39 -18.81 -13.94
CA PHE A 265 11.13 -18.19 -12.85
C PHE A 265 10.83 -18.95 -11.56
N ALA A 266 11.84 -19.58 -10.97
CA ALA A 266 11.71 -20.35 -9.73
C ALA A 266 12.82 -19.95 -8.75
N PRO A 267 12.74 -18.74 -8.17
CA PRO A 267 13.84 -18.21 -7.39
C PRO A 267 13.71 -18.60 -5.91
N ASP A 268 14.86 -18.68 -5.23
CA ASP A 268 14.92 -18.39 -3.80
C ASP A 268 14.77 -16.86 -3.55
N GLY A 269 14.82 -16.42 -2.29
CA GLY A 269 14.59 -15.01 -1.95
C GLY A 269 15.62 -14.05 -2.58
N ASP A 270 16.87 -14.47 -2.72
CA ASP A 270 17.97 -13.63 -3.21
C ASP A 270 17.94 -13.53 -4.75
N GLU A 271 17.65 -14.65 -5.43
CA GLU A 271 17.47 -14.68 -6.89
C GLU A 271 16.28 -13.80 -7.35
N LEU A 272 15.20 -13.78 -6.57
CA LEU A 272 14.03 -12.96 -6.85
C LEU A 272 14.36 -11.47 -6.76
N LEU A 273 15.08 -11.07 -5.70
CA LEU A 273 15.53 -9.69 -5.54
C LEU A 273 16.48 -9.27 -6.68
N ALA A 274 17.46 -10.12 -7.02
CA ALA A 274 18.40 -9.84 -8.10
C ALA A 274 17.69 -9.65 -9.44
N GLU A 275 16.70 -10.50 -9.74
CA GLU A 275 15.90 -10.39 -10.95
C GLU A 275 15.03 -9.13 -10.96
N MET A 276 14.41 -8.78 -9.84
CA MET A 276 13.61 -7.56 -9.74
C MET A 276 14.45 -6.30 -9.95
N ILE A 277 15.68 -6.28 -9.42
CA ILE A 277 16.65 -5.21 -9.69
C ILE A 277 16.99 -5.18 -11.18
N ARG A 278 17.29 -6.34 -11.79
CA ARG A 278 17.64 -6.46 -13.21
C ARG A 278 16.51 -5.97 -14.12
N LEU A 279 15.27 -6.40 -13.87
CA LEU A 279 14.10 -6.04 -14.65
C LEU A 279 13.77 -4.55 -14.51
N THR A 280 13.91 -4.01 -13.29
CA THR A 280 13.77 -2.56 -13.05
C THR A 280 14.81 -1.77 -13.84
N ALA A 281 16.08 -2.17 -13.80
CA ALA A 281 17.16 -1.51 -14.53
C ALA A 281 16.94 -1.58 -16.06
N LEU A 282 16.50 -2.73 -16.57
CA LEU A 282 16.16 -2.90 -18.00
C LEU A 282 14.99 -2.02 -18.43
N GLY A 283 13.96 -1.91 -17.59
CA GLY A 283 12.83 -1.04 -17.81
C GLY A 283 13.22 0.43 -17.90
N LEU A 284 13.99 0.90 -16.92
CA LEU A 284 14.52 2.28 -16.89
C LEU A 284 15.43 2.62 -18.07
N MET A 285 16.19 1.65 -18.59
CA MET A 285 17.03 1.85 -19.77
C MET A 285 16.20 1.95 -21.07
N ARG A 286 15.05 1.27 -21.14
CA ARG A 286 14.19 1.26 -22.31
C ARG A 286 13.21 2.44 -22.33
N ASP A 287 12.79 2.87 -21.16
CA ASP A 287 11.84 3.96 -20.99
C ASP A 287 12.16 4.74 -19.70
N ARG A 288 12.51 6.02 -19.83
CA ARG A 288 12.80 6.87 -18.65
C ARG A 288 11.55 7.13 -17.80
N GLN A 289 10.36 6.97 -18.38
CA GLN A 289 9.07 7.10 -17.69
C GLN A 289 8.54 5.75 -17.19
N PHE A 290 9.33 4.67 -17.28
CA PHE A 290 8.92 3.30 -16.94
C PHE A 290 8.28 3.15 -15.55
N LEU A 291 8.59 4.04 -14.60
CA LEU A 291 8.05 4.03 -13.23
C LEU A 291 7.21 5.27 -12.87
N ASP A 292 7.10 6.25 -13.77
CA ASP A 292 6.32 7.47 -13.55
C ASP A 292 4.84 7.23 -13.87
N PHE A 293 4.18 6.47 -12.99
CA PHE A 293 2.78 6.08 -13.14
C PHE A 293 1.76 7.15 -12.73
N GLY A 294 2.14 8.43 -12.69
CA GLY A 294 1.29 9.47 -12.12
C GLY A 294 1.73 10.90 -12.41
N ALA A 295 2.14 11.18 -13.66
CA ALA A 295 2.17 12.54 -14.20
C ALA A 295 0.83 12.87 -14.86
#